data_AF-A0A7V9RU32-F1
#
_entry.id   AF-A0A7V9RU32-F1
#
_cell.length_a   1.000
_cell.length_b   1.000
_cell.length_c   1.000
_cell.angle_alpha   90.00
_cell.angle_beta   90.00
_cell.angle_gamma   90.00
#
_symmetry.space_group_name_H-M   'P 1'
#
loop_
_entity.id
_entity.type
_entity.pdbx_description
1 polymer ?
#
loop_
_entity_poly.entity_id
_entity_poly.type
_entity_poly.pdbx_seq_one_letter_code
_entity_poly.pdbx_strand_id
1 'polypeptide(L)'
;MSWFSEGWGITNDGENLIISDGSDKIYYVLPDEEKNSMRQLKIISVADNTGSLDNINELEFIDGYIYANRWQTDDILKIDTANGHVVGKLDLKGLLFQYAPNAKFAEGSVLNGIAYDSATKKLYITDKRWPKMFEIRLNQ
;
A
#
# COMPACT_ATOMS: atom_id res chain seq x y z
N MET A 1 -15.34 -16.19 13.02
CA MET A 1 -15.19 -16.41 11.57
C MET A 1 -13.81 -15.93 11.19
N SER A 2 -12.93 -16.85 10.77
CA SER A 2 -11.56 -16.56 10.36
C SER A 2 -11.54 -15.69 9.10
N TRP A 3 -10.45 -14.96 8.88
CA TRP A 3 -10.17 -14.28 7.62
C TRP A 3 -10.33 -15.24 6.43
N PHE A 4 -10.97 -14.81 5.35
CA PHE A 4 -11.39 -15.70 4.25
C PHE A 4 -10.54 -15.57 2.98
N SER A 5 -9.61 -14.61 2.93
CA SER A 5 -8.72 -14.37 1.79
C SER A 5 -7.24 -14.48 2.21
N GLU A 6 -6.32 -14.17 1.31
CA GLU A 6 -4.93 -13.88 1.68
C GLU A 6 -4.81 -12.54 2.41
N GLY A 7 -3.70 -12.29 3.10
CA GLY A 7 -3.43 -11.01 3.75
C GLY A 7 -2.05 -10.50 3.33
N TRP A 8 -2.02 -9.40 2.58
CA TRP A 8 -0.80 -8.83 2.02
C TRP A 8 -0.40 -7.55 2.76
N GLY A 9 -1.11 -6.46 2.52
CA GLY A 9 -0.94 -5.17 3.20
C GLY A 9 -2.05 -4.89 4.19
N ILE A 10 -1.73 -4.12 5.24
CA ILE A 10 -2.70 -3.65 6.23
C ILE A 10 -2.35 -2.23 6.68
N THR A 11 -3.36 -1.36 6.73
CA THR A 11 -3.31 -0.03 7.35
C THR A 11 -4.62 0.25 8.08
N ASN A 12 -4.85 1.46 8.58
CA ASN A 12 -6.10 1.83 9.25
C ASN A 12 -6.44 3.32 9.04
N ASP A 13 -7.74 3.64 9.07
CA ASP A 13 -8.25 5.01 9.04
C ASP A 13 -8.51 5.59 10.44
N GLY A 14 -8.06 4.89 11.50
CA GLY A 14 -8.36 5.19 12.90
C GLY A 14 -9.63 4.53 13.45
N GLU A 15 -10.51 4.00 12.58
CA GLU A 15 -11.75 3.32 12.97
C GLU A 15 -11.79 1.86 12.49
N ASN A 16 -11.25 1.59 11.30
CA ASN A 16 -11.32 0.33 10.57
C ASN A 16 -9.93 -0.10 10.15
N LEU A 17 -9.71 -1.43 10.13
CA LEU A 17 -8.56 -2.00 9.44
C LEU A 17 -8.86 -2.03 7.93
N ILE A 18 -7.84 -1.75 7.14
CA ILE A 18 -7.90 -1.72 5.67
C ILE A 18 -6.88 -2.72 5.16
N ILE A 19 -7.32 -3.75 4.45
CA ILE A 19 -6.51 -4.91 4.09
C ILE A 19 -6.52 -5.11 2.58
N SER A 20 -5.37 -5.45 2.01
CA SER A 20 -5.23 -5.98 0.65
C SER A 20 -4.89 -7.48 0.69
N ASP A 21 -5.19 -8.18 -0.40
CA ASP A 21 -4.94 -9.63 -0.54
C ASP A 21 -4.21 -9.98 -1.85
N GLY A 22 -3.58 -9.00 -2.51
CA GLY A 22 -2.94 -9.18 -3.82
C GLY A 22 -3.89 -9.14 -5.02
N SER A 23 -5.21 -9.17 -4.82
CA SER A 23 -6.18 -8.90 -5.88
C SER A 23 -6.32 -7.40 -6.15
N ASP A 24 -7.32 -7.01 -6.93
CA ASP A 24 -7.74 -5.62 -7.09
C ASP A 24 -8.67 -5.14 -5.95
N LYS A 25 -8.92 -5.95 -4.93
CA LYS A 25 -9.84 -5.62 -3.83
C LYS A 25 -9.11 -5.06 -2.62
N ILE A 26 -9.72 -4.07 -1.99
CA ILE A 26 -9.35 -3.59 -0.68
C ILE A 26 -10.55 -3.74 0.26
N TYR A 27 -10.32 -4.36 1.40
CA TYR A 27 -11.34 -4.72 2.38
C TYR A 27 -11.24 -3.80 3.59
N TYR A 28 -12.35 -3.18 3.96
CA TYR A 28 -12.48 -2.49 5.24
C TYR A 28 -13.10 -3.46 6.23
N VAL A 29 -12.43 -3.70 7.35
CA VAL A 29 -12.86 -4.67 8.35
C VAL A 29 -12.80 -4.10 9.75
N LEU A 30 -13.75 -4.53 10.57
CA LEU A 30 -13.78 -4.26 12.01
C LEU A 30 -13.46 -5.55 12.77
N PRO A 31 -12.42 -5.56 13.62
CA PRO A 31 -12.15 -6.71 14.49
C PRO A 31 -13.23 -6.85 15.58
N ASP A 32 -13.67 -8.08 15.83
CA ASP A 32 -14.54 -8.47 16.95
C ASP A 32 -13.73 -9.46 17.80
N GLU A 33 -13.12 -8.93 18.88
CA GLU A 33 -12.22 -9.69 19.74
C GLU A 33 -12.95 -10.79 20.54
N GLU A 34 -14.16 -10.50 21.01
CA GLU A 34 -14.98 -11.46 21.77
C GLU A 34 -15.28 -12.71 20.94
N LYS A 35 -15.55 -12.54 19.64
CA LYS A 35 -15.85 -13.64 18.72
C LYS A 35 -14.63 -14.15 17.96
N ASN A 36 -13.44 -13.61 18.23
CA ASN A 36 -12.21 -13.86 17.48
C ASN A 36 -12.47 -13.86 15.96
N SER A 37 -13.00 -12.75 15.46
CA SER A 37 -13.45 -12.63 14.08
C SER A 37 -13.22 -11.27 13.47
N MET A 38 -13.24 -11.19 12.15
CA MET A 38 -13.20 -9.92 11.42
C MET A 38 -14.50 -9.74 10.64
N ARG A 39 -15.22 -8.65 10.93
CA ARG A 39 -16.43 -8.29 10.22
C ARG A 39 -16.08 -7.39 9.04
N GLN A 40 -16.30 -7.87 7.82
CA GLN A 40 -16.17 -7.04 6.63
C GLN A 40 -17.26 -5.97 6.60
N LEU A 41 -16.85 -4.73 6.36
CA LEU A 41 -17.72 -3.56 6.28
C LEU A 41 -18.01 -3.16 4.84
N LYS A 42 -16.96 -2.98 4.05
CA LYS A 42 -17.04 -2.65 2.62
C LYS A 42 -15.84 -3.21 1.87
N ILE A 43 -16.02 -3.35 0.56
CA ILE A 43 -14.95 -3.66 -0.39
C ILE A 43 -14.93 -2.53 -1.41
N ILE A 44 -13.74 -2.04 -1.75
CA ILE A 44 -13.51 -1.20 -2.93
C ILE A 44 -12.67 -1.98 -3.95
N SER A 45 -12.87 -1.71 -5.24
CA SER A 45 -12.07 -2.31 -6.32
C SER A 45 -11.14 -1.26 -6.89
N VAL A 46 -9.86 -1.55 -6.93
CA VAL A 46 -8.82 -0.64 -7.41
C VAL A 46 -8.82 -0.63 -8.93
N ALA A 47 -8.99 0.54 -9.53
CA ALA A 47 -9.01 0.70 -10.96
C ALA A 47 -8.51 2.10 -11.38
N ASP A 48 -8.02 2.23 -12.60
CA ASP A 48 -7.74 3.50 -13.24
C ASP A 48 -8.55 3.64 -14.55
N ASN A 49 -8.18 4.61 -15.39
CA ASN A 49 -8.85 4.83 -16.69
C ASN A 49 -8.60 3.72 -17.72
N THR A 50 -7.71 2.76 -17.42
CA THR A 50 -7.36 1.63 -18.29
C THR A 50 -7.99 0.32 -17.82
N GLY A 51 -8.43 0.23 -16.57
CA GLY A 51 -9.15 -0.91 -16.03
C GLY A 51 -8.81 -1.22 -14.58
N SER A 52 -9.16 -2.43 -14.16
CA SER A 52 -8.82 -2.96 -12.84
C SER A 52 -7.29 -3.14 -12.68
N LEU A 53 -6.78 -2.83 -11.49
CA LEU A 53 -5.38 -2.96 -11.13
C LEU A 53 -5.23 -3.96 -9.99
N ASP A 54 -4.60 -5.09 -10.29
CA ASP A 54 -4.29 -6.17 -9.35
C ASP A 54 -2.92 -5.97 -8.68
N ASN A 55 -2.51 -6.98 -7.90
CA ASN A 55 -1.23 -7.04 -7.22
C ASN A 55 -1.05 -5.94 -6.17
N ILE A 56 -2.16 -5.51 -5.56
CA ILE A 56 -2.16 -4.51 -4.49
C ILE A 56 -1.54 -5.14 -3.25
N ASN A 57 -0.41 -4.60 -2.81
CA ASN A 57 0.40 -5.16 -1.74
C ASN A 57 0.34 -4.27 -0.51
N GLU A 58 1.48 -3.79 -0.02
CA GLU A 58 1.55 -2.92 1.14
C GLU A 58 0.70 -1.64 0.98
N LEU A 59 0.11 -1.19 2.10
CA LEU A 59 -0.86 -0.09 2.16
C LEU A 59 -0.46 0.93 3.23
N GLU A 60 -0.74 2.20 2.99
CA GLU A 60 -0.71 3.25 4.00
C GLU A 60 -1.87 4.25 3.81
N PHE A 61 -2.61 4.56 4.87
CA PHE A 61 -3.70 5.52 4.84
C PHE A 61 -3.20 6.94 5.15
N ILE A 62 -3.34 7.85 4.18
CA ILE A 62 -2.78 9.20 4.25
C ILE A 62 -3.84 10.20 3.82
N ASP A 63 -4.29 11.01 4.78
CA ASP A 63 -5.17 12.16 4.56
C ASP A 63 -6.40 11.83 3.66
N GLY A 64 -7.05 10.67 3.91
CA GLY A 64 -8.27 10.23 3.21
C GLY A 64 -8.06 9.32 1.99
N TYR A 65 -6.80 9.09 1.61
CA TYR A 65 -6.43 8.23 0.49
C TYR A 65 -5.68 6.99 0.98
N ILE A 66 -5.76 5.91 0.19
CA ILE A 66 -4.87 4.76 0.38
C ILE A 66 -3.71 4.89 -0.58
N TYR A 67 -2.50 4.88 -0.05
CA TYR A 67 -1.28 4.71 -0.81
C TYR A 67 -0.96 3.21 -0.84
N ALA A 68 -0.73 2.65 -2.01
CA ALA A 68 -0.50 1.22 -2.14
C ALA A 68 0.68 0.91 -3.05
N ASN A 69 1.57 0.02 -2.61
CA ASN A 69 2.51 -0.61 -3.52
C ASN A 69 1.76 -1.56 -4.46
N ARG A 70 2.13 -1.53 -5.75
CA ARG A 70 1.72 -2.57 -6.69
C ARG A 70 2.87 -3.53 -6.92
N TRP A 71 2.72 -4.77 -6.49
CA TRP A 71 3.77 -5.77 -6.51
C TRP A 71 4.32 -6.01 -7.92
N GLN A 72 5.64 -6.22 -8.01
CA GLN A 72 6.42 -6.32 -9.26
C GLN A 72 6.44 -5.05 -10.12
N THR A 73 6.06 -3.90 -9.56
CA THR A 73 6.23 -2.58 -10.19
C THR A 73 7.04 -1.66 -9.27
N ASP A 74 7.53 -0.55 -9.84
CA ASP A 74 8.15 0.54 -9.07
C ASP A 74 7.13 1.64 -8.71
N ASP A 75 5.83 1.30 -8.70
CA ASP A 75 4.75 2.27 -8.52
C ASP A 75 4.18 2.25 -7.10
N ILE A 76 3.83 3.45 -6.61
CA ILE A 76 2.87 3.63 -5.51
C ILE A 76 1.62 4.30 -6.07
N LEU A 77 0.47 3.65 -5.89
CA LEU A 77 -0.83 4.14 -6.31
C LEU A 77 -1.44 5.01 -5.20
N LYS A 78 -2.02 6.15 -5.56
CA LYS A 78 -2.89 6.94 -4.67
C LYS A 78 -4.34 6.65 -5.03
N ILE A 79 -5.04 5.94 -4.15
CA ILE A 79 -6.36 5.38 -4.36
C ILE A 79 -7.40 6.20 -3.57
N ASP A 80 -8.43 6.68 -4.27
CA ASP A 80 -9.59 7.33 -3.66
C ASP A 80 -10.44 6.28 -2.91
N THR A 81 -10.63 6.51 -1.61
CA THR A 81 -11.34 5.58 -0.72
C THR A 81 -12.86 5.59 -0.91
N ALA A 82 -13.40 6.58 -1.64
CA ALA A 82 -14.82 6.69 -1.95
C ALA A 82 -15.24 5.71 -3.05
N ASN A 83 -14.37 5.43 -4.02
CA ASN A 83 -14.73 4.66 -5.22
C ASN A 83 -13.67 3.64 -5.69
N GLY A 84 -12.46 3.64 -5.13
CA GLY A 84 -11.36 2.77 -5.54
C GLY A 84 -10.58 3.25 -6.77
N HIS A 85 -10.89 4.44 -7.30
CA HIS A 85 -10.18 4.97 -8.45
C HIS A 85 -8.78 5.47 -8.08
N VAL A 86 -7.78 5.15 -8.91
CA VAL A 86 -6.42 5.68 -8.77
C VAL A 86 -6.39 7.11 -9.28
N VAL A 87 -6.19 8.06 -8.37
CA VAL A 87 -6.14 9.51 -8.66
C VAL A 87 -4.72 10.03 -8.82
N GLY A 88 -3.72 9.19 -8.58
CA GLY A 88 -2.31 9.53 -8.76
C GLY A 88 -1.42 8.30 -8.71
N LYS A 89 -0.26 8.41 -9.34
CA LYS A 89 0.76 7.36 -9.33
C LYS A 89 2.13 8.00 -9.12
N LEU A 90 2.87 7.47 -8.15
CA LEU A 90 4.26 7.83 -7.91
C LEU A 90 5.11 6.78 -8.62
N ASP A 91 5.90 7.22 -9.60
CA ASP A 91 6.88 6.40 -10.31
C ASP A 91 8.24 6.51 -9.58
N LEU A 92 8.71 5.39 -9.02
CA LEU A 92 9.97 5.30 -8.28
C LEU A 92 11.04 4.54 -9.06
N LYS A 93 10.84 4.34 -10.37
CA LYS A 93 11.76 3.60 -11.21
C LYS A 93 13.17 4.16 -11.14
N GLY A 94 14.12 3.30 -10.81
CA GLY A 94 15.53 3.65 -10.74
C GLY A 94 15.95 4.40 -9.47
N LEU A 95 15.05 4.68 -8.52
CA LEU A 95 15.37 5.35 -7.27
C LEU A 95 16.54 4.69 -6.55
N LEU A 96 16.49 3.37 -6.35
CA LEU A 96 17.56 2.68 -5.64
C LEU A 96 18.85 2.62 -6.44
N PHE A 97 18.80 2.47 -7.77
CA PHE A 97 19.99 2.51 -8.61
C PHE A 97 20.72 3.85 -8.49
N GLN A 98 19.96 4.95 -8.41
CA GLN A 98 20.52 6.29 -8.25
C GLN A 98 21.22 6.48 -6.89
N TYR A 99 20.61 6.01 -5.81
CA TYR A 99 21.08 6.31 -4.45
C TYR A 99 21.85 5.17 -3.77
N ALA A 100 21.87 3.98 -4.35
CA ALA A 100 22.65 2.83 -3.89
C ALA A 100 23.16 2.00 -5.09
N PRO A 101 23.98 2.58 -6.00
CA PRO A 101 24.41 1.94 -7.24
C PRO A 101 25.21 0.64 -7.06
N ASN A 102 25.80 0.44 -5.87
CA ASN A 102 26.58 -0.75 -5.53
C ASN A 102 25.78 -1.79 -4.70
N ALA A 103 24.49 -1.55 -4.48
CA ALA A 103 23.65 -2.49 -3.75
C ALA A 103 23.54 -3.80 -4.54
N LYS A 104 23.85 -4.92 -3.86
CA LYS A 104 23.59 -6.25 -4.41
C LYS A 104 22.16 -6.64 -4.03
N PHE A 105 21.33 -6.81 -5.04
CA PHE A 105 19.95 -7.21 -4.85
C PHE A 105 19.88 -8.72 -4.64
N ALA A 106 19.33 -9.13 -3.50
CA ALA A 106 18.89 -10.50 -3.37
C ALA A 106 17.66 -10.71 -4.26
N GLU A 107 17.49 -11.92 -4.79
CA GLU A 107 16.29 -12.30 -5.54
C GLU A 107 15.03 -11.96 -4.74
N GLY A 108 14.05 -11.30 -5.37
CA GLY A 108 12.82 -10.86 -4.71
C GLY A 108 12.91 -9.51 -3.97
N SER A 109 13.91 -8.68 -4.26
CA SER A 109 13.91 -7.25 -3.88
C SER A 109 12.89 -6.52 -4.77
N VAL A 110 11.74 -6.12 -4.20
CA VAL A 110 10.60 -5.48 -4.87
C VAL A 110 9.92 -4.46 -3.96
N LEU A 111 9.60 -3.29 -4.50
CA LEU A 111 9.13 -2.13 -3.75
C LEU A 111 7.94 -2.52 -2.86
N ASN A 112 8.08 -2.36 -1.55
CA ASN A 112 7.11 -2.86 -0.57
C ASN A 112 7.37 -2.29 0.83
N GLY A 113 6.66 -1.22 1.19
CA GLY A 113 6.76 -0.56 2.47
C GLY A 113 6.58 0.95 2.33
N ILE A 114 5.53 1.48 2.93
CA ILE A 114 5.14 2.88 2.95
C ILE A 114 4.79 3.21 4.41
N ALA A 115 5.32 4.30 4.93
CA ALA A 115 4.95 4.77 6.26
C ALA A 115 4.77 6.27 6.28
N TYR A 116 3.76 6.76 6.99
CA TYR A 116 3.47 8.17 7.09
C TYR A 116 3.48 8.66 8.52
N ASP A 117 4.31 9.68 8.77
CA ASP A 117 4.26 10.44 10.02
C ASP A 117 3.30 11.61 9.83
N SER A 118 2.11 11.49 10.43
CA SER A 118 1.06 12.51 10.34
C SER A 118 1.39 13.82 11.08
N ALA A 119 2.30 13.79 12.05
CA ALA A 119 2.72 14.96 12.83
C ALA A 119 3.74 15.80 12.05
N THR A 120 4.69 15.15 11.37
CA THR A 120 5.72 15.84 10.58
C THR A 120 5.41 15.91 9.08
N LYS A 121 4.35 15.22 8.63
CA LYS A 121 3.92 15.11 7.22
C LYS A 121 5.00 14.50 6.33
N LYS A 122 5.78 13.57 6.90
CA LYS A 122 6.87 12.86 6.22
C LYS A 122 6.39 11.51 5.74
N LEU A 123 6.71 11.19 4.49
CA LEU A 123 6.46 9.91 3.87
C LEU A 123 7.78 9.15 3.77
N TYR A 124 7.78 7.90 4.22
CA TYR A 124 8.92 7.00 4.14
C TYR A 124 8.59 5.84 3.22
N ILE A 125 9.56 5.46 2.39
CA ILE A 125 9.44 4.29 1.51
C ILE A 125 10.67 3.40 1.62
N THR A 126 10.45 2.11 1.46
CA THR A 126 11.48 1.08 1.42
C THR A 126 10.99 -0.12 0.59
N ASP A 127 11.71 -1.23 0.68
CA ASP A 127 11.47 -2.44 -0.09
C ASP A 127 12.08 -3.64 0.66
N LYS A 128 11.66 -4.84 0.28
CA LYS A 128 12.21 -6.11 0.76
C LYS A 128 13.72 -6.15 0.53
N ARG A 129 14.46 -6.16 1.64
CA ARG A 129 15.94 -6.30 1.68
C ARG A 129 16.70 -5.12 1.10
N TRP A 130 16.09 -3.94 0.98
CA TRP A 130 16.85 -2.74 0.65
C TRP A 130 17.84 -2.38 1.77
N PRO A 131 19.04 -1.90 1.42
CA PRO A 131 20.00 -1.41 2.40
C PRO A 131 19.67 0.02 2.88
N LYS A 132 18.61 0.63 2.34
CA LYS A 132 18.23 2.03 2.59
C LYS A 132 16.72 2.18 2.69
N MET A 133 16.30 3.16 3.48
CA MET A 133 14.95 3.72 3.52
C MET A 133 15.04 5.18 3.09
N PHE A 134 14.02 5.68 2.39
CA PHE A 134 13.97 7.05 1.90
C PHE A 134 12.86 7.81 2.60
N GLU A 135 13.17 9.00 3.11
CA GLU A 135 12.17 10.04 3.33
C GLU A 135 11.92 10.74 1.99
N ILE A 136 10.67 10.81 1.56
CA ILE A 136 10.28 11.47 0.31
C ILE A 136 9.25 12.56 0.57
N ARG A 137 9.26 13.58 -0.28
CA ARG A 137 8.25 14.65 -0.30
C ARG A 137 7.52 14.60 -1.63
N LEU A 138 6.20 14.61 -1.58
CA LEU A 138 5.36 14.70 -2.77
C LEU A 138 5.19 16.18 -3.10
N ASN A 139 5.69 16.59 -4.26
CA ASN A 139 5.36 17.90 -4.80
C ASN A 139 3.97 17.76 -5.44
N GLN A 140 2.98 18.42 -4.84
CA GLN A 140 1.61 18.48 -5.35
C GLN A 140 1.49 19.56 -6.42
#